data_AF-J5QUW3-F1
#
_entry.id   AF-J5QUW3-F1
#
_cell.length_a   1.000
_cell.length_b   1.000
_cell.length_c   1.000
_cell.angle_alpha   90.00
_cell.angle_beta   90.00
_cell.angle_gamma   90.00
#
_symmetry.space_group_name_H-M   'P 1'
#
loop_
_entity.id
_entity.type
_entity.pdbx_description
1 polymer ?
#
loop_
_entity_poly.entity_id
_entity_poly.type
_entity_poly.pdbx_seq_one_letter_code
_entity_poly.pdbx_strand_id
1 'polypeptide(L)'
;MVSFKSAALLFLAATPASAKLWGWPESWIMKAETTKSLWGDPVWQVCDGFSPCNDKCTGVEEFTSNGFRDMRNFSWAILKRKKSAWIDMWQVNSVTYHLYESGKGENGPQGQCEIADAVWWQRKCGSKKITIKMRCWQW
;
A
#
# COMPACT_ATOMS: atom_id res chain seq x y z
N MET A 1 12.10 7.31 -63.69
CA MET A 1 11.22 6.71 -62.66
C MET A 1 12.09 6.31 -61.49
N VAL A 2 11.96 6.94 -60.31
CA VAL A 2 12.08 6.28 -59.00
C VAL A 2 11.27 7.12 -58.01
N SER A 3 10.16 6.57 -57.51
CA SER A 3 9.33 7.18 -56.47
C SER A 3 9.67 6.49 -55.16
N PHE A 4 10.24 7.21 -54.20
CA PHE A 4 10.49 6.70 -52.86
C PHE A 4 9.24 6.90 -52.00
N LYS A 5 8.53 5.80 -51.73
CA LYS A 5 7.44 5.76 -50.76
C LYS A 5 8.05 5.67 -49.35
N SER A 6 8.09 6.79 -48.63
CA SER A 6 8.42 6.80 -47.21
C SER A 6 7.30 6.14 -46.40
N ALA A 7 7.55 4.92 -45.90
CA ALA A 7 6.71 4.29 -44.90
C ALA A 7 7.09 4.83 -43.52
N ALA A 8 6.27 5.72 -42.97
CA ALA A 8 6.39 6.13 -41.57
C ALA A 8 5.95 4.97 -40.66
N LEU A 9 6.91 4.29 -40.03
CA LEU A 9 6.63 3.37 -38.92
C LEU A 9 6.17 4.20 -37.71
N LEU A 10 4.87 4.17 -37.44
CA LEU A 10 4.29 4.61 -36.17
C LEU A 10 4.70 3.58 -35.10
N PHE A 11 5.76 3.86 -34.35
CA PHE A 11 6.02 3.20 -33.08
C PHE A 11 4.93 3.63 -32.09
N LEU A 12 3.83 2.88 -32.03
CA LEU A 12 2.95 2.91 -30.88
C LEU A 12 3.76 2.43 -29.68
N ALA A 13 4.22 3.38 -28.86
CA ALA A 13 4.71 3.08 -27.53
C ALA A 13 3.53 2.50 -26.74
N ALA A 14 3.45 1.18 -26.68
CA ALA A 14 2.56 0.50 -25.75
C ALA A 14 3.05 0.87 -24.34
N THR A 15 2.41 1.86 -23.71
CA THR A 15 2.55 2.04 -22.27
C THR A 15 2.12 0.73 -21.64
N PRO A 16 2.98 0.04 -20.87
CA PRO A 16 2.52 -1.12 -20.11
C PRO A 16 1.41 -0.61 -19.20
N ALA A 17 0.18 -1.00 -19.48
CA ALA A 17 -0.91 -0.80 -18.54
C ALA A 17 -0.54 -1.66 -17.33
N SER A 18 0.05 -1.04 -16.30
CA SER A 18 0.27 -1.75 -15.04
C SER A 18 -1.10 -2.22 -14.57
N ALA A 19 -1.27 -3.52 -14.44
CA ALA A 19 -2.59 -4.07 -14.13
C ALA A 19 -2.96 -3.62 -12.71
N LYS A 20 -4.06 -2.88 -12.58
CA LYS A 20 -4.56 -2.44 -11.25
C LYS A 20 -4.73 -3.63 -10.29
N LEU A 21 -4.43 -3.39 -9.01
CA LEU A 21 -4.62 -4.33 -7.91
C LEU A 21 -6.12 -4.62 -7.73
N TRP A 22 -6.59 -5.74 -8.29
CA TRP A 22 -8.02 -6.07 -8.29
C TRP A 22 -8.59 -6.11 -6.87
N GLY A 23 -9.79 -5.54 -6.68
CA GLY A 23 -10.48 -5.48 -5.39
C GLY A 23 -9.87 -4.48 -4.40
N TRP A 24 -8.83 -3.74 -4.79
CA TRP A 24 -8.33 -2.59 -4.06
C TRP A 24 -8.84 -1.29 -4.68
N PRO A 25 -9.16 -0.27 -3.87
CA PRO A 25 -9.56 1.05 -4.38
C PRO A 25 -8.36 1.78 -5.03
N GLU A 26 -8.62 2.80 -5.85
CA GLU A 26 -7.54 3.57 -6.49
C GLU A 26 -6.59 4.24 -5.49
N SER A 27 -7.14 4.68 -4.36
CA SER A 27 -6.39 5.18 -3.22
C SER A 27 -7.04 4.72 -1.92
N TRP A 28 -6.25 4.49 -0.88
CA TRP A 28 -6.73 4.12 0.45
C TRP A 28 -5.76 4.48 1.54
N ILE A 29 -6.25 4.49 2.78
CA ILE A 29 -5.39 4.64 3.97
C ILE A 29 -5.20 3.28 4.60
N MET A 30 -3.95 2.84 4.74
CA MET A 30 -3.64 1.75 5.66
C MET A 30 -3.39 2.32 7.05
N LYS A 31 -3.96 1.68 8.06
CA LYS A 31 -3.78 2.06 9.46
C LYS A 31 -3.35 0.85 10.27
N ALA A 32 -2.28 1.00 11.03
CA ALA A 32 -1.87 0.06 12.07
C ALA A 32 -2.13 0.70 13.43
N GLU A 33 -2.77 -0.02 14.35
CA GLU A 33 -3.08 0.49 15.68
C GLU A 33 -2.81 -0.53 16.78
N THR A 34 -2.22 -0.08 17.89
CA THR A 34 -1.99 -0.89 19.09
C THR A 34 -2.17 -0.04 20.35
N THR A 35 -2.68 -0.65 21.42
CA THR A 35 -2.88 -0.02 22.74
C THR A 35 -1.81 -0.40 23.76
N LYS A 36 -0.99 -1.41 23.47
CA LYS A 36 -0.06 -2.01 24.44
C LYS A 36 1.35 -1.45 24.34
N SER A 37 1.97 -1.56 23.17
CA SER A 37 3.33 -1.10 22.90
C SER A 37 3.61 -1.17 21.40
N LEU A 38 4.73 -0.58 20.95
CA LEU A 38 5.23 -0.75 19.59
C LEU A 38 5.54 -2.19 19.19
N TRP A 39 5.77 -3.02 20.20
CA TRP A 39 6.22 -4.39 20.08
C TRP A 39 5.05 -5.39 20.17
N GLY A 40 3.82 -4.89 20.33
CA GLY A 40 2.62 -5.72 20.36
C GLY A 40 2.04 -5.89 18.96
N ASP A 41 1.16 -6.88 18.78
CA ASP A 41 0.53 -7.20 17.49
C ASP A 41 -0.42 -6.07 17.08
N PRO A 42 -0.05 -5.23 16.08
CA PRO A 42 -0.92 -4.15 15.66
C PRO A 42 -2.09 -4.71 14.86
N VAL A 43 -3.25 -4.08 15.01
CA VAL A 43 -4.39 -4.36 14.14
C VAL A 43 -4.24 -3.51 12.88
N TRP A 44 -4.09 -4.18 11.74
CA TRP A 44 -4.02 -3.55 10.43
C TRP A 44 -5.41 -3.40 9.82
N GLN A 45 -5.66 -2.23 9.22
CA GLN A 45 -6.96 -1.85 8.68
C GLN A 45 -6.79 -1.01 7.42
N VAL A 46 -7.83 -1.01 6.57
CA VAL A 46 -7.98 -0.08 5.45
C VAL A 46 -9.12 0.87 5.74
N CYS A 47 -8.88 2.17 5.60
CA CYS A 47 -9.79 3.23 5.97
C CYS A 47 -10.05 4.20 4.81
N ASP A 48 -11.26 4.78 4.78
CA ASP A 48 -11.67 5.77 3.78
C ASP A 48 -11.14 7.19 4.07
N GLY A 49 -10.35 7.38 5.15
CA GLY A 49 -9.90 8.71 5.56
C GLY A 49 -8.85 8.73 6.68
N PHE A 50 -8.49 9.95 7.09
CA PHE A 50 -7.45 10.27 8.08
C PHE A 50 -7.98 10.72 9.45
N SER A 51 -9.27 10.59 9.72
CA SER A 51 -9.87 10.99 10.99
C SER A 51 -9.20 10.30 12.18
N PRO A 52 -8.85 11.02 13.25
CA PRO A 52 -8.35 10.40 14.46
C PRO A 52 -9.39 9.52 15.15
N CYS A 53 -10.69 9.77 14.94
CA CYS A 53 -11.79 9.15 15.72
C CYS A 53 -12.91 8.50 14.92
N ASN A 54 -13.13 8.93 13.67
CA ASN A 54 -14.31 8.52 12.89
C ASN A 54 -13.92 7.86 11.57
N ASP A 55 -12.76 7.21 11.52
CA ASP A 55 -12.37 6.46 10.33
C ASP A 55 -13.28 5.24 10.18
N LYS A 56 -14.00 5.17 9.06
CA LYS A 56 -14.61 3.92 8.60
C LYS A 56 -13.48 3.02 8.12
N CYS A 57 -13.07 2.11 8.99
CA CYS A 57 -12.00 1.17 8.72
C CYS A 57 -12.56 -0.26 8.63
N THR A 58 -12.03 -1.03 7.69
CA THR A 58 -12.25 -2.48 7.61
C THR A 58 -10.93 -3.16 7.90
N GLY A 59 -10.93 -4.19 8.76
CA GLY A 59 -9.72 -4.97 9.03
C GLY A 59 -9.15 -5.61 7.76
N VAL A 60 -7.83 -5.72 7.68
CA VAL A 60 -7.21 -6.64 6.73
C VAL A 60 -7.41 -8.07 7.24
N GLU A 61 -7.62 -9.02 6.34
CA GLU A 61 -7.79 -10.43 6.71
C GLU A 61 -6.44 -11.03 7.11
N GLU A 62 -5.39 -10.70 6.37
CA GLU A 62 -4.03 -11.10 6.69
C GLU A 62 -3.06 -9.94 6.52
N PHE A 63 -2.09 -9.88 7.43
CA PHE A 63 -0.91 -9.04 7.35
C PHE A 63 0.27 -9.79 7.94
N THR A 64 1.30 -10.01 7.13
CA THR A 64 2.55 -10.64 7.54
C THR A 64 3.70 -9.75 7.11
N SER A 65 4.73 -9.58 7.93
CA SER A 65 5.91 -8.77 7.58
C SER A 65 7.18 -9.34 8.19
N ASN A 66 8.35 -8.94 7.66
CA ASN A 66 9.63 -9.28 8.29
C ASN A 66 10.00 -8.38 9.47
N GLY A 67 9.36 -7.22 9.60
CA GLY A 67 9.58 -6.30 10.71
C GLY A 67 8.70 -6.68 11.90
N PHE A 68 9.06 -7.72 12.63
CA PHE A 68 8.21 -8.28 13.70
C PHE A 68 7.98 -7.34 14.91
N ARG A 69 8.40 -6.07 14.87
CA ARG A 69 8.68 -5.30 16.10
C ARG A 69 8.55 -3.77 16.04
N ASP A 70 8.53 -3.15 14.86
CA ASP A 70 8.18 -1.72 14.71
C ASP A 70 7.27 -1.59 13.50
N MET A 71 6.07 -1.05 13.74
CA MET A 71 5.08 -0.80 12.70
C MET A 71 5.61 0.12 11.57
N ARG A 72 6.78 0.76 11.73
CA ARG A 72 7.49 1.56 10.71
C ARG A 72 8.59 0.82 9.98
N ASN A 73 9.11 -0.27 10.57
CA ASN A 73 10.39 -0.84 10.18
C ASN A 73 10.22 -2.29 9.75
N PHE A 74 9.56 -2.47 8.61
CA PHE A 74 9.57 -3.71 7.85
C PHE A 74 10.12 -3.42 6.46
N SER A 75 10.93 -4.32 5.92
CA SER A 75 11.43 -4.19 4.54
C SER A 75 10.44 -4.78 3.54
N TRP A 76 9.57 -5.68 4.00
CA TRP A 76 8.46 -6.18 3.22
C TRP A 76 7.26 -6.54 4.10
N ALA A 77 6.07 -6.49 3.49
CA ALA A 77 4.86 -7.03 4.06
C ALA A 77 4.00 -7.70 2.98
N ILE A 78 3.18 -8.65 3.38
CA ILE A 78 2.16 -9.28 2.55
C ILE A 78 0.82 -8.99 3.20
N LEU A 79 -0.15 -8.50 2.42
CA LEU A 79 -1.48 -8.20 2.93
C LEU A 79 -2.60 -8.70 2.04
N LYS A 80 -3.71 -9.03 2.69
CA LYS A 80 -4.92 -9.53 2.06
C LYS A 80 -6.18 -8.87 2.60
N ARG A 81 -7.12 -8.56 1.70
CA ARG A 81 -8.51 -8.27 2.05
C ARG A 81 -9.45 -9.28 1.42
N LYS A 82 -10.65 -9.34 1.97
CA LYS A 82 -11.76 -10.12 1.43
C LYS A 82 -12.01 -9.79 -0.05
N LYS A 83 -12.05 -10.81 -0.90
CA LYS A 83 -12.33 -10.67 -2.34
C LYS A 83 -11.46 -9.61 -3.03
N SER A 84 -10.16 -9.63 -2.76
CA SER A 84 -9.17 -8.74 -3.40
C SER A 84 -7.93 -9.51 -3.82
N ALA A 85 -7.02 -8.88 -4.56
CA ALA A 85 -5.69 -9.42 -4.83
C ALA A 85 -4.86 -9.47 -3.54
N TRP A 86 -3.91 -10.40 -3.48
CA TRP A 86 -2.83 -10.32 -2.48
C TRP A 86 -1.87 -9.22 -2.91
N ILE A 87 -1.37 -8.45 -1.94
CA ILE A 87 -0.36 -7.42 -2.18
C ILE A 87 0.94 -7.82 -1.48
N ASP A 88 2.04 -7.77 -2.20
CA ASP A 88 3.39 -7.72 -1.64
C ASP A 88 3.83 -6.24 -1.58
N MET A 89 4.11 -5.75 -0.38
CA MET A 89 4.70 -4.45 -0.14
C MET A 89 6.20 -4.60 0.00
N TRP A 90 6.97 -3.83 -0.76
CA TRP A 90 8.43 -3.81 -0.66
C TRP A 90 8.92 -2.40 -0.39
N GLN A 91 9.74 -2.26 0.66
CA GLN A 91 10.30 -0.98 1.06
C GLN A 91 11.25 -0.46 -0.02
N VAL A 92 11.06 0.80 -0.42
CA VAL A 92 11.92 1.50 -1.38
C VAL A 92 12.88 2.43 -0.64
N ASN A 93 12.39 3.08 0.42
CA ASN A 93 13.16 3.94 1.31
C ASN A 93 12.52 3.94 2.72
N SER A 94 12.98 4.80 3.63
CA SER A 94 12.50 4.85 5.02
C SER A 94 10.99 5.06 5.20
N VAL A 95 10.29 5.61 4.22
CA VAL A 95 8.87 5.96 4.33
C VAL A 95 8.00 5.44 3.18
N THR A 96 8.60 5.04 2.06
CA THR A 96 7.88 4.62 0.85
C THR A 96 8.01 3.11 0.61
N TYR A 97 6.91 2.51 0.18
CA TYR A 97 6.78 1.11 -0.19
C TYR A 97 6.15 1.01 -1.58
N HIS A 98 6.69 0.16 -2.43
CA HIS A 98 6.02 -0.24 -3.67
C HIS A 98 5.05 -1.39 -3.40
N LEU A 99 3.96 -1.42 -4.17
CA LEU A 99 2.92 -2.44 -4.09
C LEU A 99 2.98 -3.31 -5.33
N TYR A 100 3.03 -4.62 -5.10
CA TYR A 100 3.03 -5.64 -6.12
C TYR A 100 1.82 -6.55 -5.94
N GLU A 101 1.15 -6.97 -7.01
CA GLU A 101 0.24 -8.12 -6.91
C GLU A 101 1.06 -9.38 -6.64
N SER A 102 0.76 -10.10 -5.55
CA SER A 102 1.58 -11.25 -5.14
C SER A 102 1.63 -12.32 -6.22
N GLY A 103 2.83 -12.84 -6.48
CA GLY A 103 3.07 -13.82 -7.54
C GLY A 103 3.09 -13.25 -8.96
N LYS A 104 3.01 -11.92 -9.13
CA LYS A 104 3.10 -11.24 -10.44
C LYS A 104 4.24 -10.22 -10.51
N GLY A 105 5.32 -10.44 -9.75
CA GLY A 105 6.44 -9.50 -9.55
C GLY A 105 7.22 -9.08 -10.81
N GLU A 106 6.92 -9.66 -11.97
CA GLU A 106 7.56 -9.33 -13.26
C GLU A 106 6.96 -8.09 -13.94
N ASN A 107 5.74 -7.68 -13.57
CA ASN A 107 5.03 -6.57 -14.22
C ASN A 107 5.33 -5.18 -13.63
N GLY A 108 6.38 -5.08 -12.81
CA GLY A 108 6.68 -3.88 -12.04
C GLY A 108 5.62 -3.59 -10.95
N PRO A 109 5.79 -2.49 -10.20
CA PRO A 109 4.82 -2.12 -9.19
C PRO A 109 3.50 -1.65 -9.81
N GLN A 110 2.40 -1.97 -9.14
CA GLN A 110 1.05 -1.48 -9.45
C GLN A 110 0.66 -0.26 -8.62
N GLY A 111 1.42 0.03 -7.57
CA GLY A 111 1.10 1.11 -6.65
C GLY A 111 2.22 1.41 -5.68
N GLN A 112 1.93 2.33 -4.76
CA GLN A 112 2.81 2.65 -3.64
C GLN A 112 2.02 2.99 -2.39
N CYS A 113 2.70 2.85 -1.24
CA CYS A 113 2.26 3.39 0.04
C CYS A 113 3.36 4.27 0.64
N GLU A 114 2.97 5.38 1.27
CA GLU A 114 3.87 6.25 2.02
C GLU A 114 3.39 6.42 3.45
N ILE A 115 4.31 6.33 4.43
CA ILE A 115 4.03 6.66 5.82
C ILE A 115 3.70 8.16 5.90
N ALA A 116 2.45 8.47 6.19
CA ALA A 116 1.95 9.85 6.22
C ALA A 116 1.79 10.41 7.63
N ASP A 117 1.54 9.55 8.61
CA ASP A 117 1.44 9.94 10.01
C ASP A 117 1.88 8.79 10.92
N ALA A 118 2.66 9.10 11.94
CA ALA A 118 3.10 8.15 12.96
C ALA A 118 2.91 8.82 14.33
N VAL A 119 1.77 8.51 14.96
CA VAL A 119 1.35 9.15 16.20
C VAL A 119 1.71 8.29 17.39
N TRP A 120 2.48 8.89 18.28
CA TRP A 120 2.98 8.30 19.51
C TRP A 120 2.08 8.64 20.68
N TRP A 121 1.50 7.61 21.31
CA TRP A 121 0.82 7.72 22.60
C TRP A 121 -0.12 8.92 22.75
N GLN A 122 -0.95 9.19 21.74
CA GLN A 122 -1.97 10.21 21.88
C GLN A 122 -3.22 9.60 22.50
N ARG A 123 -3.82 10.34 23.45
CA ARG A 123 -5.22 10.12 23.83
C ARG A 123 -6.07 10.59 22.64
N LYS A 124 -6.27 9.71 21.67
CA LYS A 124 -7.25 9.91 20.61
C LYS A 124 -8.51 9.15 21.01
N CYS A 125 -9.64 9.85 21.05
CA CYS A 125 -10.97 9.24 21.20
C CYS A 125 -11.11 8.40 22.49
N GLY A 126 -10.58 8.94 23.60
CA GLY A 126 -10.72 8.34 24.93
C GLY A 126 -9.70 7.25 25.29
N SER A 127 -8.85 6.79 24.37
CA SER A 127 -7.84 5.76 24.65
C SER A 127 -6.44 6.15 24.18
N LYS A 128 -5.41 5.70 24.89
CA LYS A 128 -4.01 5.87 24.50
C LYS A 128 -3.69 4.80 23.45
N LYS A 129 -3.33 5.25 22.25
CA LYS A 129 -3.03 4.38 21.11
C LYS A 129 -1.74 4.84 20.45
N ILE A 130 -0.99 3.87 19.92
CA ILE A 130 0.05 4.12 18.94
C ILE A 130 -0.56 3.80 17.58
N THR A 131 -0.44 4.73 16.65
CA THR A 131 -1.07 4.62 15.33
C THR A 131 -0.09 5.00 14.24
N ILE A 132 -0.05 4.17 13.19
CA ILE A 132 0.61 4.52 11.93
C ILE A 132 -0.43 4.58 10.85
N LYS A 133 -0.33 5.60 10.00
CA LYS A 133 -1.16 5.75 8.81
C LYS A 133 -0.27 5.85 7.58
N MET A 134 -0.59 5.06 6.57
CA MET A 134 0.05 5.09 5.26
C MET A 134 -0.95 5.52 4.22
N ARG A 135 -0.56 6.43 3.31
CA ARG A 135 -1.33 6.75 2.10
C ARG A 135 -0.92 5.79 1.03
N CYS A 136 -1.89 5.06 0.49
CA CYS A 136 -1.65 4.09 -0.56
C CYS A 136 -2.43 4.46 -1.81
N TRP A 137 -1.85 4.22 -2.97
CA TRP A 137 -2.50 4.40 -4.25
C TRP A 137 -1.92 3.46 -5.31
N GLN A 138 -2.68 3.26 -6.37
CA GLN A 138 -2.30 2.46 -7.53
C GLN A 138 -2.45 3.28 -8.82
N TRP A 139 -1.70 2.92 -9.85
CA TRP A 139 -1.74 3.55 -11.17
C TRP A 139 -2.30 2.59 -12.22
#